data_AF-A0A9D7ZV70-F1
#
_entry.id   AF-A0A9D7ZV70-F1
#
_cell.length_a   1.000
_cell.length_b   1.000
_cell.length_c   1.000
_cell.angle_alpha   90.00
_cell.angle_beta   90.00
_cell.angle_gamma   90.00
#
_symmetry.space_group_name_H-M   'P 1'
#
loop_
_entity.id
_entity.type
_entity.pdbx_description
1 polymer ?
#
loop_
_entity_poly.entity_id
_entity_poly.type
_entity_poly.pdbx_seq_one_letter_code
_entity_poly.pdbx_strand_id
1 'polypeptide(L)'
;MSDKENKKIDEREICEDILTSALNDLIEHIATSPNDPRSAGAAYLASDGEAYLKELRTHIRQSIIQHEKELWDQARKRPFDRMLVKRFSHLFPSEGELGNGDNQLSRKILPGFFTAMEMMAGKELFEQCQQACKALVKNRKKERGDDFLWRDFYEEETPNELVNDAFAVIVPHFSDFEKRSQWLINLINTHLAPADDYAFEGDAVKGWHMDKEGLNLLLNALFSPFRERLETTEGREKVVQRYGIKASRALEDVLVNIGNEKAD
;
A
#
# COMPACT_ATOMS: atom_id res chain seq x y z
N MET A 1 19.43 26.28 16.96
CA MET A 1 19.38 26.69 15.54
C MET A 1 20.18 25.71 14.71
N SER A 2 19.48 24.79 14.06
CA SER A 2 19.84 24.21 12.77
C SER A 2 18.56 23.55 12.27
N ASP A 3 17.80 24.32 11.50
CA ASP A 3 16.69 23.82 10.70
C ASP A 3 17.26 22.79 9.74
N LYS A 4 16.89 21.53 9.91
CA LYS A 4 16.97 20.56 8.82
C LYS A 4 15.64 20.63 8.09
N GLU A 5 15.63 21.45 7.04
CA GLU A 5 14.63 21.43 5.97
C GLU A 5 14.33 19.99 5.59
N ASN A 6 13.09 19.57 5.88
CA ASN A 6 12.59 18.26 5.54
C ASN A 6 12.19 18.31 4.05
N LYS A 7 13.19 18.17 3.17
CA LYS A 7 12.97 18.22 1.71
C LYS A 7 12.11 17.02 1.31
N LYS A 8 10.87 17.31 0.96
CA LYS A 8 9.86 16.33 0.56
C LYS A 8 10.29 15.69 -0.76
N ILE A 9 10.41 14.37 -0.77
CA ILE A 9 10.95 13.63 -1.91
C ILE A 9 9.78 13.21 -2.82
N ASP A 10 9.85 13.57 -4.10
CA ASP A 10 8.81 13.33 -5.11
C ASP A 10 9.00 11.95 -5.76
N GLU A 11 7.98 11.07 -5.67
CA GLU A 11 8.02 9.69 -6.16
C GLU A 11 8.33 9.56 -7.67
N ARG A 12 8.10 10.60 -8.47
CA ARG A 12 8.47 10.62 -9.89
C ARG A 12 9.85 11.16 -10.15
N GLU A 13 10.29 12.18 -9.42
CA GLU A 13 11.70 12.63 -9.46
C GLU A 13 12.62 11.44 -9.14
N ILE A 14 12.14 10.58 -8.25
CA ILE A 14 12.74 9.29 -7.89
C ILE A 14 12.71 8.25 -9.02
N CYS A 15 11.55 8.02 -9.64
CA CYS A 15 11.45 7.05 -10.73
C CYS A 15 12.27 7.52 -11.94
N GLU A 16 12.26 8.83 -12.21
CA GLU A 16 13.08 9.48 -13.22
C GLU A 16 14.57 9.36 -12.88
N ASP A 17 14.99 9.55 -11.62
CA ASP A 17 16.37 9.36 -11.19
C ASP A 17 16.82 7.89 -11.32
N ILE A 18 15.97 6.93 -10.93
CA ILE A 18 16.24 5.49 -11.06
C ILE A 18 16.40 5.11 -12.53
N LEU A 19 15.49 5.57 -13.38
CA LEU A 19 15.52 5.29 -14.82
C LEU A 19 16.69 6.01 -15.49
N THR A 20 16.98 7.26 -15.10
CA THR A 20 18.04 8.09 -15.68
C THR A 20 19.42 7.57 -15.30
N SER A 21 19.64 7.16 -14.04
CA SER A 21 20.88 6.49 -13.63
C SER A 21 21.09 5.20 -14.41
N ALA A 22 20.06 4.34 -14.48
CA ALA A 22 20.14 3.08 -15.22
C ALA A 22 20.38 3.30 -16.73
N LEU A 23 19.83 4.37 -17.31
CA LEU A 23 20.01 4.73 -18.71
C LEU A 23 21.41 5.31 -18.98
N ASN A 24 21.93 6.15 -18.09
CA ASN A 24 23.26 6.76 -18.24
C ASN A 24 24.37 5.70 -18.16
N ASP A 25 24.26 4.74 -17.25
CA ASP A 25 25.21 3.63 -17.15
C ASP A 25 25.16 2.73 -18.40
N LEU A 26 23.95 2.54 -18.96
CA LEU A 26 23.76 1.84 -20.23
C LEU A 26 24.41 2.58 -21.40
N ILE A 27 24.29 3.91 -21.43
CA ILE A 27 24.91 4.76 -22.46
C ILE A 27 26.45 4.72 -22.34
N GLU A 28 27.01 4.81 -21.13
CA GLU A 28 28.46 4.72 -20.91
C GLU A 28 29.02 3.35 -21.32
N HIS A 29 28.28 2.28 -21.05
CA HIS A 29 28.69 0.93 -21.43
C HIS A 29 28.66 0.72 -22.95
N ILE A 30 27.65 1.27 -23.64
CA ILE A 30 27.58 1.23 -25.11
C ILE A 30 28.70 2.09 -25.72
N ALA A 31 28.99 3.25 -25.12
CA ALA A 31 30.01 4.18 -25.60
C ALA A 31 31.46 3.67 -25.44
N THR A 32 31.69 2.73 -24.51
CA THR A 32 33.01 2.11 -24.29
C THR A 32 33.23 0.85 -25.13
N SER A 33 32.22 0.41 -25.91
CA SER A 33 32.36 -0.72 -26.82
C SER A 33 33.18 -0.33 -28.06
N PRO A 34 34.23 -1.08 -28.44
CA PRO A 34 35.23 -0.65 -29.43
C PRO A 34 34.76 -0.68 -30.91
N ASN A 35 33.48 -0.95 -31.20
CA ASN A 35 32.95 -1.11 -32.56
C ASN A 35 31.91 -0.03 -32.92
N ASP A 36 31.83 0.30 -34.23
CA ASP A 36 30.87 1.25 -34.80
C ASP A 36 29.45 1.04 -34.21
N PRO A 37 28.79 2.08 -33.68
CA PRO A 37 27.51 1.95 -32.96
C PRO A 37 26.41 1.19 -33.72
N ARG A 38 26.44 1.16 -35.06
CA ARG A 38 25.51 0.35 -35.88
C ARG A 38 25.82 -1.15 -35.86
N SER A 39 27.09 -1.52 -35.73
CA SER A 39 27.57 -2.90 -35.62
C SER A 39 27.52 -3.43 -34.18
N ALA A 40 27.67 -2.54 -33.19
CA ALA A 40 27.50 -2.86 -31.78
C ALA A 40 26.05 -3.30 -31.47
N GLY A 41 25.03 -2.59 -31.99
CA GLY A 41 23.63 -2.97 -31.81
C GLY A 41 23.24 -4.33 -32.40
N ALA A 42 23.87 -4.73 -33.51
CA ALA A 42 23.60 -6.01 -34.17
C ALA A 42 24.31 -7.20 -33.49
N ALA A 43 25.54 -7.02 -33.01
CA ALA A 43 26.25 -8.02 -32.20
C ALA A 43 25.62 -8.17 -30.80
N TYR A 44 25.13 -7.07 -30.23
CA TYR A 44 24.42 -7.00 -28.95
C TYR A 44 23.12 -7.83 -28.94
N LEU A 45 22.36 -7.82 -30.04
CA LEU A 45 21.16 -8.66 -30.21
C LEU A 45 21.47 -10.14 -30.47
N ALA A 46 22.72 -10.49 -30.85
CA ALA A 46 23.07 -11.80 -31.39
C ALA A 46 23.87 -12.71 -30.44
N SER A 47 24.65 -12.19 -29.47
CA SER A 47 25.51 -13.05 -28.62
C SER A 47 25.52 -12.77 -27.11
N ASP A 48 25.29 -11.52 -26.66
CA ASP A 48 25.46 -11.13 -25.24
C ASP A 48 24.20 -10.52 -24.58
N GLY A 49 23.11 -10.38 -25.32
CA GLY A 49 21.89 -9.72 -24.84
C GLY A 49 21.29 -10.35 -23.59
N GLU A 50 21.39 -11.67 -23.41
CA GLU A 50 20.79 -12.37 -22.26
C GLU A 50 21.59 -12.15 -20.95
N ALA A 51 22.92 -12.20 -21.03
CA ALA A 51 23.80 -11.91 -19.89
C ALA A 51 23.70 -10.44 -19.48
N TYR A 52 23.60 -9.53 -20.45
CA TYR A 52 23.47 -8.11 -20.20
C TYR A 52 22.07 -7.72 -19.70
N LEU A 53 20.98 -8.30 -20.21
CA LEU A 53 19.63 -8.10 -19.65
C LEU A 53 19.57 -8.58 -18.19
N LYS A 54 20.31 -9.62 -17.84
CA LYS A 54 20.44 -10.09 -16.46
C LYS A 54 21.21 -9.07 -15.61
N GLU A 55 22.28 -8.48 -16.14
CA GLU A 55 23.05 -7.45 -15.46
C GLU A 55 22.25 -6.15 -15.27
N LEU A 56 21.56 -5.67 -16.31
CA LEU A 56 20.65 -4.53 -16.25
C LEU A 56 19.50 -4.76 -15.27
N ARG A 57 18.90 -5.96 -15.25
CA ARG A 57 17.88 -6.34 -14.24
C ARG A 57 18.44 -6.31 -12.84
N THR A 58 19.66 -6.83 -12.64
CA THR A 58 20.35 -6.76 -11.35
C THR A 58 20.58 -5.31 -10.94
N HIS A 59 21.01 -4.45 -11.87
CA HIS A 59 21.30 -3.05 -11.60
C HIS A 59 20.03 -2.26 -11.26
N ILE A 60 18.97 -2.39 -12.06
CA ILE A 60 17.65 -1.81 -11.77
C ILE A 60 17.13 -2.32 -10.43
N ARG A 61 17.27 -3.61 -10.13
CA ARG A 61 16.89 -4.19 -8.85
C ARG A 61 17.68 -3.56 -7.70
N GLN A 62 18.99 -3.38 -7.84
CA GLN A 62 19.84 -2.74 -6.83
C GLN A 62 19.49 -1.27 -6.63
N SER A 63 19.22 -0.52 -7.70
CA SER A 63 18.80 0.88 -7.63
C SER A 63 17.41 1.02 -6.99
N ILE A 64 16.46 0.14 -7.30
CA ILE A 64 15.16 0.07 -6.62
C ILE A 64 15.36 -0.26 -5.13
N ILE A 65 16.19 -1.26 -4.80
CA ILE A 65 16.45 -1.65 -3.40
C ILE A 65 17.08 -0.50 -2.62
N GLN A 66 18.08 0.18 -3.19
CA GLN A 66 18.81 1.28 -2.57
C GLN A 66 17.92 2.51 -2.41
N HIS A 67 17.12 2.83 -3.42
CA HIS A 67 16.22 3.97 -3.38
C HIS A 67 15.00 3.72 -2.49
N GLU A 68 14.43 2.51 -2.52
CA GLU A 68 13.47 2.07 -1.50
C GLU A 68 14.11 2.16 -0.11
N LYS A 69 15.42 1.93 0.04
CA LYS A 69 16.13 2.07 1.31
C LYS A 69 16.07 3.50 1.86
N GLU A 70 16.34 4.46 0.99
CA GLU A 70 16.48 5.87 1.34
C GLU A 70 15.13 6.55 1.61
N LEU A 71 14.12 6.30 0.77
CA LEU A 71 12.77 6.83 0.93
C LEU A 71 12.03 6.31 2.18
N TRP A 72 12.25 5.05 2.54
CA TRP A 72 11.32 4.35 3.43
C TRP A 72 11.87 4.15 4.84
N ASP A 73 13.13 4.52 5.13
CA ASP A 73 13.74 4.31 6.46
C ASP A 73 13.06 5.09 7.60
N GLN A 74 12.22 6.09 7.31
CA GLN A 74 11.34 6.72 8.29
C GLN A 74 9.95 6.05 8.40
N ALA A 75 9.37 5.59 7.29
CA ALA A 75 8.06 4.91 7.21
C ALA A 75 8.09 3.41 7.57
N ARG A 76 9.26 2.77 7.56
CA ARG A 76 9.48 1.31 7.75
C ARG A 76 9.27 0.78 9.17
N LYS A 77 8.94 1.62 10.15
CA LYS A 77 8.82 1.19 11.56
C LYS A 77 7.52 0.43 11.86
N ARG A 78 6.52 0.43 10.97
CA ARG A 78 5.19 -0.14 11.23
C ARG A 78 4.71 -1.09 10.10
N PRO A 79 5.21 -2.34 10.06
CA PRO A 79 4.84 -3.33 9.03
C PRO A 79 3.34 -3.65 8.95
N PHE A 80 2.61 -3.64 10.06
CA PHE A 80 1.17 -3.91 10.03
C PHE A 80 0.39 -2.77 9.36
N ASP A 81 0.82 -1.51 9.54
CA ASP A 81 0.22 -0.37 8.84
C ASP A 81 0.32 -0.52 7.33
N ARG A 82 1.45 -1.05 6.83
CA ARG A 82 1.62 -1.34 5.40
C ARG A 82 0.66 -2.41 4.92
N MET A 83 0.43 -3.46 5.71
CA MET A 83 -0.53 -4.51 5.37
C MET A 83 -1.95 -3.94 5.28
N LEU A 84 -2.33 -3.03 6.19
CA LEU A 84 -3.60 -2.33 6.14
C LEU A 84 -3.71 -1.47 4.87
N VAL A 85 -2.73 -0.60 4.62
CA VAL A 85 -2.72 0.30 3.45
C VAL A 85 -2.73 -0.47 2.14
N LYS A 86 -2.03 -1.61 2.08
CA LYS A 86 -1.98 -2.43 0.86
C LYS A 86 -3.37 -2.88 0.37
N ARG A 87 -4.35 -3.04 1.27
CA ARG A 87 -5.73 -3.40 0.91
C ARG A 87 -6.39 -2.37 -0.01
N PHE A 88 -6.05 -1.09 0.14
CA PHE A 88 -6.71 0.02 -0.57
C PHE A 88 -5.74 0.94 -1.31
N SER A 89 -4.45 0.59 -1.38
CA SER A 89 -3.42 1.45 -2.00
C SER A 89 -3.67 1.73 -3.47
N HIS A 90 -4.45 0.88 -4.15
CA HIS A 90 -4.85 1.04 -5.55
C HIS A 90 -5.88 2.15 -5.76
N LEU A 91 -6.49 2.68 -4.69
CA LEU A 91 -7.39 3.83 -4.74
C LEU A 91 -6.64 5.16 -4.68
N PHE A 92 -5.34 5.14 -4.39
CA PHE A 92 -4.55 6.36 -4.37
C PHE A 92 -4.19 6.80 -5.79
N PRO A 93 -4.23 8.11 -6.09
CA PRO A 93 -3.86 8.63 -7.39
C PRO A 93 -2.36 8.45 -7.64
N SER A 94 -2.00 8.35 -8.91
CA SER A 94 -0.64 8.64 -9.35
C SER A 94 -0.40 10.15 -9.29
N GLU A 95 0.82 10.60 -9.60
CA GLU A 95 1.15 12.02 -9.50
C GLU A 95 0.27 12.90 -10.39
N GLY A 96 -0.25 13.97 -9.80
CA GLY A 96 -1.10 14.95 -10.45
C GLY A 96 -2.49 14.44 -10.85
N GLU A 97 -2.84 13.21 -10.49
CA GLU A 97 -4.10 12.58 -10.95
C GLU A 97 -5.28 12.82 -10.02
N LEU A 98 -5.08 13.35 -8.80
CA LEU A 98 -6.19 13.51 -7.86
C LEU A 98 -7.24 14.46 -8.44
N GLY A 99 -8.48 13.96 -8.55
CA GLY A 99 -9.62 14.71 -9.08
C GLY A 99 -9.79 14.61 -10.59
N ASN A 100 -8.92 13.88 -11.29
CA ASN A 100 -9.03 13.63 -12.73
C ASN A 100 -9.75 12.31 -13.07
N GLY A 101 -10.14 11.52 -12.06
CA GLY A 101 -10.89 10.29 -12.23
C GLY A 101 -11.84 10.05 -11.07
N ASP A 102 -12.87 9.24 -11.34
CA ASP A 102 -13.78 8.78 -10.30
C ASP A 102 -13.05 7.81 -9.36
N ASN A 103 -13.45 7.78 -8.09
CA ASN A 103 -13.05 6.79 -7.11
C ASN A 103 -11.60 6.85 -6.58
N GLN A 104 -11.03 8.05 -6.42
CA GLN A 104 -9.71 8.23 -5.83
C GLN A 104 -9.76 8.74 -4.38
N LEU A 105 -8.82 8.25 -3.57
CA LEU A 105 -8.58 8.72 -2.21
C LEU A 105 -7.27 9.50 -2.15
N SER A 106 -7.21 10.56 -1.35
CA SER A 106 -5.93 11.20 -1.03
C SER A 106 -5.20 10.44 0.07
N ARG A 107 -3.87 10.33 0.00
CA ARG A 107 -3.05 9.78 1.10
C ARG A 107 -3.14 10.61 2.38
N LYS A 108 -3.70 11.83 2.34
CA LYS A 108 -4.02 12.64 3.52
C LYS A 108 -4.85 11.90 4.58
N ILE A 109 -5.60 10.87 4.20
CA ILE A 109 -6.45 10.11 5.13
C ILE A 109 -5.66 9.26 6.12
N LEU A 110 -4.39 8.93 5.83
CA LEU A 110 -3.65 7.91 6.55
C LEU A 110 -3.56 8.13 8.06
N PRO A 111 -3.26 9.34 8.59
CA PRO A 111 -3.18 9.54 10.04
C PRO A 111 -4.53 9.31 10.74
N GLY A 112 -5.61 9.84 10.17
CA GLY A 112 -6.97 9.64 10.68
C GLY A 112 -7.45 8.20 10.54
N PHE A 113 -7.10 7.52 9.45
CA PHE A 113 -7.38 6.11 9.25
C PHE A 113 -6.72 5.24 10.33
N PHE A 114 -5.41 5.39 10.56
CA PHE A 114 -4.74 4.60 11.60
C PHE A 114 -5.27 4.90 13.00
N THR A 115 -5.60 6.16 13.29
CA THR A 115 -6.24 6.55 14.54
C THR A 115 -7.59 5.84 14.71
N ALA A 116 -8.42 5.81 13.67
CA ALA A 116 -9.71 5.12 13.69
C ALA A 116 -9.56 3.61 13.90
N MET A 117 -8.63 2.98 13.18
CA MET A 117 -8.36 1.54 13.31
C MET A 117 -7.87 1.19 14.72
N GLU A 118 -6.95 1.96 15.29
CA GLU A 118 -6.46 1.75 16.66
C GLU A 118 -7.57 1.96 17.71
N MET A 119 -8.45 2.95 17.53
CA MET A 119 -9.58 3.19 18.42
C MET A 119 -10.61 2.06 18.40
N MET A 120 -10.86 1.44 17.25
CA MET A 120 -11.82 0.33 17.12
C MET A 120 -11.21 -1.02 17.51
N ALA A 121 -9.97 -1.31 17.08
CA ALA A 121 -9.30 -2.56 17.45
C ALA A 121 -8.87 -2.56 18.94
N GLY A 122 -8.64 -1.38 19.50
CA GLY A 122 -7.99 -1.20 20.79
C GLY A 122 -6.46 -1.16 20.66
N LYS A 123 -5.83 -0.24 21.39
CA LYS A 123 -4.38 0.01 21.36
C LYS A 123 -3.53 -1.25 21.59
N GLU A 124 -3.95 -2.10 22.53
CA GLU A 124 -3.20 -3.31 22.87
C GLU A 124 -3.17 -4.30 21.71
N LEU A 125 -4.34 -4.62 21.13
CA LEU A 125 -4.43 -5.51 19.98
C LEU A 125 -3.67 -4.93 18.78
N PHE A 126 -3.83 -3.63 18.52
CA PHE A 126 -3.15 -2.97 17.41
C PHE A 126 -1.62 -3.06 17.54
N GLU A 127 -1.07 -2.82 18.74
CA GLU A 127 0.37 -2.98 18.99
C GLU A 127 0.83 -4.45 18.92
N GLN A 128 0.01 -5.41 19.36
CA GLN A 128 0.30 -6.84 19.19
C GLN A 128 0.40 -7.22 17.70
N CYS A 129 -0.53 -6.76 16.86
CA CYS A 129 -0.48 -6.95 15.42
C CYS A 129 0.79 -6.32 14.82
N GLN A 130 1.18 -5.11 15.25
CA GLN A 130 2.45 -4.49 14.84
C GLN A 130 3.66 -5.35 15.19
N GLN A 131 3.73 -5.86 16.42
CA GLN A 131 4.84 -6.68 16.89
C GLN A 131 4.90 -8.01 16.14
N ALA A 132 3.74 -8.64 15.89
CA ALA A 132 3.64 -9.86 15.11
C ALA A 132 4.15 -9.64 13.67
N CYS A 133 3.68 -8.60 12.98
CA CYS A 133 4.17 -8.29 11.63
C CYS A 133 5.67 -7.93 11.61
N LYS A 134 6.18 -7.20 12.62
CA LYS A 134 7.62 -6.92 12.76
C LYS A 134 8.44 -8.20 12.89
N ALA A 135 7.96 -9.17 13.68
CA ALA A 135 8.62 -10.46 13.83
C ALA A 135 8.63 -11.25 12.52
N LEU A 136 7.51 -11.28 11.78
CA LEU A 136 7.42 -11.91 10.47
C LEU A 136 8.40 -11.30 9.47
N VAL A 137 8.42 -9.97 9.33
CA VAL A 137 9.37 -9.28 8.44
C VAL A 137 10.82 -9.55 8.85
N LYS A 138 11.13 -9.53 10.15
CA LYS A 138 12.48 -9.83 10.65
C LYS A 138 12.91 -11.26 10.29
N ASN A 139 12.01 -12.23 10.40
CA ASN A 139 12.29 -13.62 10.05
C ASN A 139 12.50 -13.76 8.53
N ARG A 140 11.64 -13.15 7.71
CA ARG A 140 11.78 -13.16 6.26
C ARG A 140 13.07 -12.51 5.78
N LYS A 141 13.48 -11.40 6.39
CA LYS A 141 14.78 -10.78 6.11
C LYS A 141 15.96 -11.66 6.50
N LYS A 142 15.85 -12.46 7.57
CA LYS A 142 16.89 -13.45 7.92
C LYS A 142 16.95 -14.61 6.92
N GLU A 143 15.80 -15.05 6.43
CA GLU A 143 15.69 -16.18 5.48
C GLU A 143 16.14 -15.78 4.07
N ARG A 144 15.76 -14.58 3.61
CA ARG A 144 15.97 -14.14 2.22
C ARG A 144 17.10 -13.13 2.04
N GLY A 145 17.61 -12.54 3.12
CA GLY A 145 18.65 -11.51 3.05
C GLY A 145 18.23 -10.34 2.15
N ASP A 146 19.08 -10.03 1.17
CA ASP A 146 18.87 -8.95 0.20
C ASP A 146 17.77 -9.25 -0.85
N ASP A 147 17.30 -10.50 -0.92
CA ASP A 147 16.21 -10.90 -1.80
C ASP A 147 14.81 -10.70 -1.19
N PHE A 148 14.72 -10.14 0.02
CA PHE A 148 13.43 -9.80 0.61
C PHE A 148 12.73 -8.69 -0.20
N LEU A 149 11.56 -9.00 -0.76
CA LEU A 149 10.69 -8.05 -1.45
C LEU A 149 9.36 -7.89 -0.71
N TRP A 150 8.91 -6.65 -0.52
CA TRP A 150 7.62 -6.36 0.11
C TRP A 150 6.43 -6.91 -0.68
N ARG A 151 6.52 -6.91 -2.01
CA ARG A 151 5.47 -7.45 -2.88
C ARG A 151 5.13 -8.90 -2.50
N ASP A 152 6.16 -9.73 -2.36
CA ASP A 152 6.00 -11.13 -1.96
C ASP A 152 5.38 -11.23 -0.56
N PHE A 153 5.82 -10.38 0.38
CA PHE A 153 5.27 -10.35 1.74
C PHE A 153 3.78 -9.97 1.78
N TYR A 154 3.32 -9.10 0.88
CA TYR A 154 1.91 -8.71 0.78
C TYR A 154 1.01 -9.86 0.30
N GLU A 155 1.57 -10.85 -0.39
CA GLU A 155 0.86 -12.02 -0.90
C GLU A 155 0.88 -13.19 0.09
N GLU A 156 1.67 -13.12 1.16
CA GLU A 156 1.74 -14.18 2.17
C GLU A 156 0.43 -14.28 2.98
N GLU A 157 -0.02 -15.51 3.22
CA GLU A 157 -1.25 -15.78 3.97
C GLU A 157 -1.15 -15.29 5.42
N THR A 158 -0.04 -15.56 6.12
CA THR A 158 0.09 -15.26 7.56
C THR A 158 -0.04 -13.76 7.90
N PRO A 159 0.68 -12.83 7.23
CA PRO A 159 0.46 -11.39 7.44
C PRO A 159 -0.95 -10.93 7.09
N ASN A 160 -1.57 -11.53 6.05
CA ASN A 160 -2.94 -11.21 5.67
C ASN A 160 -3.95 -11.69 6.72
N GLU A 161 -3.74 -12.83 7.36
CA GLU A 161 -4.57 -13.29 8.47
C GLU A 161 -4.49 -12.36 9.68
N LEU A 162 -3.33 -11.77 10.00
CA LEU A 162 -3.23 -10.77 11.07
C LEU A 162 -4.10 -9.54 10.81
N VAL A 163 -4.19 -9.11 9.55
CA VAL A 163 -5.12 -8.03 9.15
C VAL A 163 -6.56 -8.49 9.36
N ASN A 164 -6.89 -9.70 8.89
CA ASN A 164 -8.25 -10.21 9.02
C ASN A 164 -8.69 -10.38 10.49
N ASP A 165 -7.78 -10.81 11.36
CA ASP A 165 -8.02 -10.90 12.81
C ASP A 165 -8.38 -9.54 13.42
N ALA A 166 -7.66 -8.48 13.05
CA ALA A 166 -7.98 -7.13 13.49
C ALA A 166 -9.36 -6.67 12.97
N PHE A 167 -9.68 -6.96 11.69
CA PHE A 167 -10.97 -6.61 11.12
C PHE A 167 -12.14 -7.38 11.74
N ALA A 168 -11.93 -8.63 12.16
CA ALA A 168 -12.95 -9.40 12.89
C ALA A 168 -13.27 -8.79 14.27
N VAL A 169 -12.32 -8.09 14.89
CA VAL A 169 -12.55 -7.31 16.13
C VAL A 169 -13.20 -5.96 15.84
N ILE A 170 -12.87 -5.35 14.71
CA ILE A 170 -13.42 -4.05 14.30
C ILE A 170 -14.88 -4.17 13.85
N VAL A 171 -15.25 -5.25 13.16
CA VAL A 171 -16.56 -5.37 12.50
C VAL A 171 -17.78 -5.13 13.40
N PRO A 172 -17.83 -5.57 14.68
CA PRO A 172 -19.00 -5.35 15.53
C PRO A 172 -19.28 -3.87 15.80
N HIS A 173 -18.31 -2.99 15.62
CA HIS A 173 -18.48 -1.54 15.76
C HIS A 173 -19.40 -0.93 14.70
N PHE A 174 -19.66 -1.66 13.60
CA PHE A 174 -20.56 -1.27 12.51
C PHE A 174 -21.98 -1.80 12.69
N SER A 175 -22.38 -2.24 13.89
CA SER A 175 -23.77 -2.65 14.16
C SER A 175 -24.80 -1.57 13.81
N ASP A 176 -24.41 -0.30 13.94
CA ASP A 176 -25.10 0.87 13.41
C ASP A 176 -24.19 1.48 12.34
N PHE A 177 -24.37 1.01 11.10
CA PHE A 177 -23.46 1.29 9.99
C PHE A 177 -23.39 2.79 9.69
N GLU A 178 -24.54 3.45 9.54
CA GLU A 178 -24.60 4.88 9.21
C GLU A 178 -23.93 5.74 10.28
N LYS A 179 -24.23 5.49 11.55
CA LYS A 179 -23.61 6.23 12.65
C LYS A 179 -22.10 6.00 12.70
N ARG A 180 -21.65 4.77 12.47
CA ARG A 180 -20.22 4.42 12.45
C ARG A 180 -19.52 5.06 11.26
N SER A 181 -20.14 5.07 10.09
CA SER A 181 -19.63 5.71 8.87
C SER A 181 -19.46 7.23 9.06
N GLN A 182 -20.47 7.90 9.63
CA GLN A 182 -20.36 9.33 9.94
C GLN A 182 -19.23 9.62 10.95
N TRP A 183 -19.08 8.78 11.98
CA TRP A 183 -17.99 8.90 12.94
C TRP A 183 -16.62 8.72 12.26
N LEU A 184 -16.47 7.76 11.36
CA LEU A 184 -15.24 7.53 10.60
C LEU A 184 -14.87 8.72 9.72
N ILE A 185 -15.82 9.24 8.94
CA ILE A 185 -15.61 10.42 8.09
C ILE A 185 -15.13 11.60 8.94
N ASN A 186 -15.83 11.89 10.04
CA ASN A 186 -15.47 13.00 10.92
C ASN A 186 -14.07 12.83 11.53
N LEU A 187 -13.74 11.62 12.01
CA LEU A 187 -12.45 11.35 12.63
C LEU A 187 -11.31 11.46 11.61
N ILE A 188 -11.49 10.91 10.40
CA ILE A 188 -10.51 11.01 9.31
C ILE A 188 -10.30 12.48 8.92
N ASN A 189 -11.39 13.23 8.71
CA ASN A 189 -11.31 14.63 8.30
C ASN A 189 -10.65 15.52 9.36
N THR A 190 -10.83 15.22 10.65
CA THR A 190 -10.17 15.93 11.76
C THR A 190 -8.67 15.70 11.80
N HIS A 191 -8.19 14.58 11.25
CA HIS A 191 -6.80 14.15 11.30
C HIS A 191 -6.18 14.03 9.90
N LEU A 192 -6.68 14.81 8.92
CA LEU A 192 -6.04 14.86 7.61
C LEU A 192 -4.62 15.41 7.77
N ALA A 193 -3.69 14.79 7.06
CA ALA A 193 -2.37 15.37 6.91
C ALA A 193 -2.44 16.71 6.17
N PRO A 194 -1.47 17.62 6.41
CA PRO A 194 -1.32 18.84 5.62
C PRO A 194 -1.32 18.56 4.12
N ALA A 195 -1.99 19.40 3.34
CA ALA A 195 -2.01 19.27 1.88
C ALA A 195 -0.60 19.37 1.26
N ASP A 196 0.26 20.18 1.87
CA ASP A 196 1.65 20.36 1.45
C ASP A 196 2.46 19.05 1.54
N ASP A 197 2.08 18.10 2.42
CA ASP A 197 2.68 16.77 2.52
C ASP A 197 2.24 15.83 1.38
N TYR A 198 1.24 16.22 0.59
CA TYR A 198 0.73 15.43 -0.54
C TYR A 198 0.51 16.27 -1.82
N ALA A 199 1.17 17.42 -1.95
CA ALA A 199 1.14 18.28 -3.13
C ALA A 199 1.38 17.58 -4.48
N PHE A 200 2.15 16.49 -4.50
CA PHE A 200 2.39 15.68 -5.71
C PHE A 200 1.12 14.98 -6.22
N GLU A 201 0.07 14.83 -5.40
CA GLU A 201 -1.22 14.28 -5.86
C GLU A 201 -1.98 15.25 -6.77
N GLY A 202 -1.57 16.53 -6.86
CA GLY A 202 -2.17 17.56 -7.70
C GLY A 202 -2.95 18.62 -6.92
N ASP A 203 -3.43 19.66 -7.60
CA ASP A 203 -4.03 20.84 -6.96
C ASP A 203 -5.31 20.53 -6.15
N ALA A 204 -6.04 19.47 -6.52
CA ALA A 204 -7.26 19.04 -5.83
C ALA A 204 -7.01 18.67 -4.35
N VAL A 205 -5.77 18.31 -3.98
CA VAL A 205 -5.40 17.87 -2.63
C VAL A 205 -5.67 18.92 -1.55
N LYS A 206 -5.66 20.21 -1.92
CA LYS A 206 -5.91 21.35 -1.02
C LYS A 206 -7.34 21.34 -0.50
N GLY A 207 -8.31 21.07 -1.37
CA GLY A 207 -9.73 21.01 -1.03
C GLY A 207 -10.23 19.61 -0.66
N TRP A 208 -9.41 18.59 -0.85
CA TRP A 208 -9.82 17.21 -0.65
C TRP A 208 -10.17 16.90 0.81
N HIS A 209 -11.33 16.31 1.02
CA HIS A 209 -11.80 15.72 2.27
C HIS A 209 -12.47 14.37 2.01
N MET A 210 -12.55 13.54 3.04
CA MET A 210 -13.34 12.31 3.00
C MET A 210 -14.83 12.66 2.96
N ASP A 211 -15.57 12.03 2.07
CA ASP A 211 -17.02 12.05 2.01
C ASP A 211 -17.60 10.62 2.10
N LYS A 212 -18.90 10.46 1.83
CA LYS A 212 -19.57 9.16 1.92
C LYS A 212 -19.10 8.21 0.82
N GLU A 213 -18.97 8.70 -0.41
CA GLU A 213 -18.51 7.90 -1.55
C GLU A 213 -17.07 7.41 -1.34
N GLY A 214 -16.16 8.31 -0.91
CA GLY A 214 -14.79 7.98 -0.55
C GLY A 214 -14.70 6.96 0.59
N LEU A 215 -15.55 7.09 1.62
CA LEU A 215 -15.61 6.10 2.69
C LEU A 215 -16.08 4.74 2.16
N ASN A 216 -17.11 4.71 1.31
CA ASN A 216 -17.62 3.47 0.74
C ASN A 216 -16.54 2.76 -0.09
N LEU A 217 -15.78 3.50 -0.89
CA LEU A 217 -14.63 2.96 -1.63
C LEU A 217 -13.58 2.35 -0.70
N LEU A 218 -13.23 3.07 0.36
CA LEU A 218 -12.28 2.60 1.36
C LEU A 218 -12.78 1.30 2.02
N LEU A 219 -14.01 1.28 2.54
CA LEU A 219 -14.58 0.11 3.20
C LEU A 219 -14.71 -1.08 2.24
N ASN A 220 -15.14 -0.83 1.00
CA ASN A 220 -15.23 -1.84 -0.04
C ASN A 220 -13.86 -2.50 -0.32
N ALA A 221 -12.79 -1.71 -0.39
CA ALA A 221 -11.42 -2.23 -0.57
C ALA A 221 -10.89 -2.96 0.67
N LEU A 222 -11.19 -2.47 1.87
CA LEU A 222 -10.76 -3.11 3.13
C LEU A 222 -11.42 -4.48 3.34
N PHE A 223 -12.71 -4.61 3.03
CA PHE A 223 -13.49 -5.82 3.25
C PHE A 223 -13.58 -6.74 2.02
N SER A 224 -12.99 -6.39 0.88
CA SER A 224 -12.99 -7.25 -0.32
C SER A 224 -12.49 -8.68 -0.08
N PRO A 225 -11.43 -8.94 0.74
CA PRO A 225 -10.98 -10.30 0.98
C PRO A 225 -12.00 -11.15 1.75
N PHE A 226 -12.84 -10.52 2.58
CA PHE A 226 -13.93 -11.21 3.25
C PHE A 226 -15.09 -11.49 2.31
N ARG A 227 -15.40 -10.57 1.38
CA ARG A 227 -16.40 -10.80 0.34
C ARG A 227 -16.06 -12.05 -0.47
N GLU A 228 -14.85 -12.11 -1.00
CA GLU A 228 -14.37 -13.27 -1.78
C GLU A 228 -14.46 -14.57 -0.99
N ARG A 229 -14.07 -14.58 0.29
CA ARG A 229 -14.18 -15.77 1.15
C ARG A 229 -15.62 -16.19 1.37
N LEU A 230 -16.52 -15.24 1.62
CA LEU A 230 -17.92 -15.50 1.92
C LEU A 230 -18.73 -15.88 0.66
N GLU A 231 -18.18 -15.78 -0.54
CA GLU A 231 -18.84 -16.28 -1.77
C GLU A 231 -18.94 -17.82 -1.80
N THR A 232 -18.09 -18.53 -1.05
CA THR A 232 -18.05 -19.99 -1.04
C THR A 232 -18.51 -20.58 0.29
N THR A 233 -19.15 -21.76 0.26
CA THR A 233 -19.54 -22.48 1.48
C THR A 233 -18.34 -22.80 2.36
N GLU A 234 -17.24 -23.29 1.78
CA GLU A 234 -16.01 -23.60 2.51
C GLU A 234 -15.41 -22.35 3.16
N GLY A 235 -15.37 -21.22 2.45
CA GLY A 235 -14.87 -19.97 3.00
C GLY A 235 -15.74 -19.43 4.15
N ARG A 236 -17.08 -19.56 4.04
CA ARG A 236 -18.00 -19.24 5.16
C ARG A 236 -17.72 -20.10 6.39
N GLU A 237 -17.54 -21.40 6.20
CA GLU A 237 -17.21 -22.32 7.30
C GLU A 237 -15.88 -21.93 7.98
N LYS A 238 -14.85 -21.60 7.20
CA LYS A 238 -13.55 -21.13 7.74
C LYS A 238 -13.68 -19.83 8.52
N VAL A 239 -14.46 -18.87 8.03
CA VAL A 239 -14.73 -17.60 8.73
C VAL A 239 -15.43 -17.86 10.07
N VAL A 240 -16.47 -18.70 10.07
CA VAL A 240 -17.19 -19.08 11.31
C VAL A 240 -16.30 -19.85 12.27
N GLN A 241 -15.46 -20.76 11.77
CA GLN A 241 -14.54 -21.54 12.60
C GLN A 241 -13.50 -20.66 13.28
N ARG A 242 -12.95 -19.66 12.57
CA ARG A 242 -11.90 -18.78 13.08
C ARG A 242 -12.43 -17.67 13.98
N TYR A 243 -13.52 -17.01 13.57
CA TYR A 243 -14.00 -15.77 14.21
C TYR A 243 -15.31 -15.96 14.99
N GLY A 244 -15.98 -17.09 14.81
CA GLY A 244 -17.28 -17.38 15.42
C GLY A 244 -18.46 -16.80 14.64
N ILE A 245 -19.65 -17.31 14.93
CA ILE A 245 -20.90 -16.98 14.23
C ILE A 245 -21.23 -15.47 14.33
N LYS A 246 -20.97 -14.84 15.48
CA LYS A 246 -21.31 -13.43 15.70
C LYS A 246 -20.49 -12.50 14.79
N ALA A 247 -19.18 -12.69 14.73
CA ALA A 247 -18.31 -11.89 13.85
C ALA A 247 -18.60 -12.17 12.37
N SER A 248 -18.87 -13.43 12.01
CA SER A 248 -19.27 -13.82 10.65
C SER A 248 -20.53 -13.08 10.19
N ARG A 249 -21.57 -13.01 11.03
CA ARG A 249 -22.79 -12.25 10.70
C ARG A 249 -22.54 -10.76 10.57
N ALA A 250 -21.76 -10.18 11.48
CA ALA A 250 -21.41 -8.76 11.40
C ALA A 250 -20.61 -8.43 10.12
N LEU A 251 -19.74 -9.34 9.65
CA LEU A 251 -19.06 -9.20 8.35
C LEU A 251 -20.06 -9.21 7.19
N GLU A 252 -21.01 -10.14 7.19
CA GLU A 252 -22.07 -10.18 6.18
C GLU A 252 -22.90 -8.89 6.18
N ASP A 253 -23.32 -8.41 7.36
CA ASP A 253 -24.10 -7.18 7.52
C ASP A 253 -23.33 -5.96 6.97
N VAL A 254 -22.04 -5.83 7.29
CA VAL A 254 -21.19 -4.75 6.76
C VAL A 254 -21.09 -4.82 5.24
N LEU A 255 -20.87 -6.01 4.68
CA LEU A 255 -20.76 -6.19 3.23
C LEU A 255 -22.07 -5.87 2.50
N VAL A 256 -23.22 -6.18 3.10
CA VAL A 256 -24.54 -5.80 2.57
C VAL A 256 -24.71 -4.28 2.58
N ASN A 257 -24.37 -3.61 3.67
CA ASN A 257 -24.47 -2.15 3.75
C ASN A 257 -23.56 -1.45 2.71
N ILE A 258 -22.31 -1.90 2.56
CA ILE A 258 -21.38 -1.43 1.51
C ILE A 258 -21.97 -1.64 0.10
N GLY A 259 -22.63 -2.78 -0.13
CA GLY A 259 -23.21 -3.13 -1.43
C GLY A 259 -24.46 -2.33 -1.80
N ASN A 260 -25.28 -1.95 -0.81
CA ASN A 260 -26.52 -1.21 -1.03
C ASN A 260 -26.28 0.26 -1.42
N GLU A 261 -25.16 0.86 -1.03
CA GLU A 261 -24.81 2.24 -1.41
C GLU A 261 -24.44 2.42 -2.90
N LYS A 262 -24.36 1.34 -3.70
CA LYS A 262 -24.23 1.44 -5.17
C LYS A 262 -25.56 1.65 -5.90
N ALA A 263 -26.70 1.60 -5.19
CA ALA A 263 -28.04 1.58 -5.79
C ALA A 263 -28.83 2.89 -5.66
N ASP A 264 -28.27 3.90 -5.01
CA ASP A 264 -28.81 5.27 -4.89
C ASP A 264 -27.91 6.26 -5.65
#